data_AF-A0A9W4JMS3-F1
#
_entry.id   AF-A0A9W4JMS3-F1
#
_cell.length_a   1.000
_cell.length_b   1.000
_cell.length_c   1.000
_cell.angle_alpha   90.00
_cell.angle_beta   90.00
_cell.angle_gamma   90.00
#
_symmetry.space_group_name_H-M   'P 1'
#
loop_
_entity.id
_entity.type
_entity.pdbx_description
1 polymer ?
#
loop_
_entity_poly.entity_id
_entity_poly.type
_entity_poly.pdbx_seq_one_letter_code
_entity_poly.pdbx_strand_id
1 'polypeptide(L)'
;MENYEIFRECLSNALVTRSEKPKKKGKRKEVVERTDPEELAEFVDFLASETFTTFPPPLQTLTYATLQHNPSLSIYVPDDTGLPRQTLESICSPIPVSVSDTLAVYGIIPEPADLVDFLSPVLTEYTTSVTTGPPVWASTRAEACEICERDWIPLSYHHLIPRGVHAKVLKRGWHDEWTLNSVAWLCRACHSFVHRMASNEELAREWFTIERICEREDVMDWAKWVGRVRWKAK
;
A
#
# COMPACT_ATOMS: atom_id res chain seq x y z
N MET A 1 1.14 2.79 -10.80
CA MET A 1 2.45 2.13 -10.58
C MET A 1 2.52 1.52 -9.18
N GLU A 2 2.05 2.19 -8.12
CA GLU A 2 2.02 1.60 -6.76
C GLU A 2 1.30 0.23 -6.68
N ASN A 3 0.08 0.11 -7.21
CA ASN A 3 -0.65 -1.17 -7.25
C ASN A 3 0.10 -2.29 -7.98
N TYR A 4 0.86 -1.96 -9.04
CA TYR A 4 1.66 -2.93 -9.76
C TYR A 4 2.78 -3.48 -8.88
N GLU A 5 3.47 -2.61 -8.14
CA GLU A 5 4.52 -3.02 -7.20
C GLU A 5 3.97 -3.90 -6.07
N ILE A 6 2.82 -3.55 -5.50
CA ILE A 6 2.15 -4.36 -4.46
C ILE A 6 1.80 -5.75 -5.02
N PHE A 7 1.19 -5.80 -6.21
CA PHE A 7 0.86 -7.07 -6.85
C PHE A 7 2.11 -7.91 -7.14
N ARG A 8 3.17 -7.28 -7.65
CA ARG A 8 4.46 -7.91 -7.93
C ARG A 8 5.08 -8.51 -6.66
N GLU A 9 5.00 -7.82 -5.53
CA GLU A 9 5.45 -8.32 -4.23
C GLU A 9 4.65 -9.54 -3.77
N CYS A 10 3.31 -9.48 -3.83
CA CYS A 10 2.45 -10.63 -3.52
C CYS A 10 2.77 -11.85 -4.42
N LEU A 11 3.00 -11.62 -5.71
CA LEU A 11 3.37 -12.67 -6.66
C LEU A 11 4.74 -13.28 -6.33
N SER A 12 5.73 -12.45 -6.03
CA SER A 12 7.07 -12.87 -5.60
C SER A 12 7.00 -13.76 -4.36
N ASN A 13 6.27 -13.34 -3.33
CA ASN A 13 6.08 -14.10 -2.09
C ASN A 13 5.44 -15.47 -2.35
N ALA A 14 4.44 -15.53 -3.23
CA ALA A 14 3.80 -16.78 -3.62
C ALA A 14 4.73 -17.72 -4.39
N LEU A 15 5.58 -17.19 -5.28
CA LEU A 15 6.58 -17.95 -6.03
C LEU A 15 7.63 -18.57 -5.11
N VAL A 16 8.17 -17.79 -4.17
CA VAL A 16 9.13 -18.27 -3.16
C VAL A 16 8.50 -19.36 -2.30
N THR A 17 7.30 -19.11 -1.77
CA THR A 17 6.58 -20.08 -0.91
C THR A 17 6.27 -21.40 -1.63
N ARG A 18 5.95 -21.35 -2.94
CA ARG A 18 5.70 -22.56 -3.75
C ARG A 18 6.99 -23.33 -4.05
N SER A 19 8.11 -22.62 -4.20
CA SER A 19 9.42 -23.21 -4.48
C SER A 19 9.99 -23.96 -3.28
N GLU A 20 9.67 -23.54 -2.05
CA GLU A 20 10.13 -24.15 -0.80
C GLU A 20 9.33 -25.38 -0.34
N LYS A 21 8.12 -25.63 -0.88
CA LYS A 21 7.27 -26.75 -0.41
C LYS A 21 7.88 -28.12 -0.76
N PRO A 22 7.93 -29.10 0.17
CA PRO A 22 8.51 -30.42 -0.08
C PRO A 22 7.72 -31.17 -1.17
N LYS A 23 8.40 -31.52 -2.27
CA LYS A 23 7.78 -32.16 -3.44
C LYS A 23 7.33 -33.59 -3.12
N LYS A 24 6.06 -33.93 -3.39
CA LYS A 24 5.59 -35.33 -3.41
C LYS A 24 6.36 -36.10 -4.48
N LYS A 25 6.91 -37.27 -4.12
CA LYS A 25 7.76 -38.14 -4.97
C LYS A 25 7.13 -38.41 -6.35
N GLY A 26 7.63 -37.74 -7.38
CA GLY A 26 7.30 -37.96 -8.79
C GLY A 26 8.23 -37.17 -9.71
N LYS A 27 9.07 -37.88 -10.46
CA LYS A 27 10.14 -37.49 -11.41
C LYS A 27 10.10 -36.10 -12.11
N ARG A 28 11.27 -35.41 -12.04
CA ARG A 28 11.92 -34.43 -12.95
C ARG A 28 11.23 -33.05 -13.11
N LYS A 29 11.90 -31.89 -13.06
CA LYS A 29 13.32 -31.51 -13.32
C LYS A 29 13.79 -30.41 -12.32
N GLU A 30 15.06 -30.46 -11.95
CA GLU A 30 15.82 -29.47 -11.16
C GLU A 30 15.93 -28.14 -11.93
N VAL A 31 15.07 -27.14 -11.67
CA VAL A 31 15.24 -25.80 -12.26
C VAL A 31 15.28 -24.70 -11.19
N VAL A 32 14.45 -24.79 -10.16
CA VAL A 32 14.32 -23.69 -9.17
C VAL A 32 15.35 -23.74 -8.03
N GLU A 33 16.08 -24.85 -7.85
CA GLU A 33 17.07 -24.98 -6.77
C GLU A 33 18.40 -24.24 -7.05
N ARG A 34 18.56 -23.60 -8.21
CA ARG A 34 19.81 -22.92 -8.63
C ARG A 34 19.59 -21.61 -9.40
N THR A 35 18.43 -20.98 -9.27
CA THR A 35 18.17 -19.71 -9.96
C THR A 35 18.92 -18.58 -9.25
N ASP A 36 19.74 -17.83 -9.99
CA ASP A 36 20.39 -16.61 -9.51
C ASP A 36 19.30 -15.64 -9.00
N PRO A 37 19.47 -14.95 -7.85
CA PRO A 37 18.55 -13.89 -7.44
C PRO A 37 18.18 -12.89 -8.55
N GLU A 38 19.10 -12.60 -9.47
CA GLU A 38 18.84 -11.74 -10.64
C GLU A 38 17.87 -12.40 -11.64
N GLU A 39 18.09 -13.67 -11.98
CA GLU A 39 17.18 -14.45 -12.84
C GLU A 39 15.78 -14.61 -12.21
N LEU A 40 15.70 -14.75 -10.88
CA LEU A 40 14.41 -14.82 -10.18
C LEU A 40 13.67 -13.48 -10.25
N ALA A 41 14.39 -12.36 -10.10
CA ALA A 41 13.79 -11.03 -10.21
C ALA A 41 13.25 -10.77 -11.63
N GLU A 42 14.03 -11.09 -12.68
CA GLU A 42 13.57 -10.99 -14.07
C GLU A 42 12.35 -11.87 -14.34
N PHE A 43 12.33 -13.07 -13.76
CA PHE A 43 11.20 -13.99 -13.87
C PHE A 43 9.92 -13.44 -13.21
N VAL A 44 10.05 -12.87 -12.01
CA VAL A 44 8.95 -12.19 -11.31
C VAL A 44 8.43 -11.01 -12.12
N ASP A 45 9.34 -10.18 -12.66
CA ASP A 45 9.00 -8.99 -13.44
C ASP A 45 8.21 -9.36 -14.70
N PHE A 46 8.68 -10.37 -15.43
CA PHE A 46 7.99 -10.91 -16.61
C PHE A 46 6.57 -11.38 -16.27
N LEU A 47 6.42 -12.23 -15.24
CA LEU A 47 5.10 -12.73 -14.85
C LEU A 47 4.19 -11.60 -14.37
N ALA A 48 4.71 -10.67 -13.58
CA ALA A 48 3.95 -9.55 -13.06
C ALA A 48 3.46 -8.62 -14.19
N SER A 49 4.31 -8.32 -15.18
CA SER A 49 3.93 -7.47 -16.32
C SER A 49 2.89 -8.13 -17.21
N GLU A 50 3.07 -9.41 -17.55
CA GLU A 50 2.15 -10.15 -18.43
C GLU A 50 0.79 -10.39 -17.77
N THR A 51 0.76 -10.59 -16.45
CA THR A 51 -0.51 -10.79 -15.73
C THR A 51 -1.21 -9.47 -15.43
N PHE A 52 -0.55 -8.52 -14.76
CA PHE A 52 -1.20 -7.32 -14.24
C PHE A 52 -1.81 -6.45 -15.34
N THR A 53 -1.13 -6.34 -16.49
CA THR A 53 -1.61 -5.52 -17.62
C THR A 53 -2.90 -6.08 -18.25
N THR A 54 -3.19 -7.36 -18.06
CA THR A 54 -4.42 -8.00 -18.56
C THR A 54 -5.59 -7.95 -17.59
N PHE A 55 -5.36 -7.54 -16.34
CA PHE A 55 -6.45 -7.39 -15.37
C PHE A 55 -7.44 -6.31 -15.78
N PRO A 56 -8.73 -6.41 -15.38
CA PRO A 56 -9.68 -5.34 -15.58
C PRO A 56 -9.15 -4.00 -15.03
N PRO A 57 -9.31 -2.87 -15.75
CA PRO A 57 -8.79 -1.57 -15.28
C PRO A 57 -9.20 -1.19 -13.85
N PRO A 58 -10.45 -1.45 -13.39
CA PRO A 58 -10.82 -1.17 -12.01
C PRO A 58 -10.03 -1.97 -10.96
N LEU A 59 -9.53 -3.16 -11.30
CA LEU A 59 -8.68 -3.98 -10.44
C LEU A 59 -7.24 -3.45 -10.40
N GLN A 60 -6.74 -2.91 -11.52
CA GLN A 60 -5.40 -2.32 -11.60
C GLN A 60 -5.27 -1.02 -10.77
N THR A 61 -6.37 -0.29 -10.61
CA THR A 61 -6.42 0.96 -9.84
C THR A 61 -7.23 0.85 -8.55
N LEU A 62 -7.46 -0.38 -8.08
CA LEU A 62 -8.27 -0.64 -6.90
C LEU A 62 -7.58 -0.04 -5.67
N THR A 63 -8.34 0.74 -4.90
CA THR A 63 -7.91 1.33 -3.63
C THR A 63 -9.09 1.34 -2.66
N TYR A 64 -8.82 1.48 -1.37
CA TYR A 64 -9.87 1.73 -0.38
C TYR A 64 -10.81 2.88 -0.82
N ALA A 65 -10.26 3.99 -1.31
CA ALA A 65 -11.05 5.13 -1.77
C ALA A 65 -11.97 4.77 -2.95
N THR A 66 -11.45 4.09 -3.98
CA THR A 66 -12.27 3.67 -5.12
C THR A 66 -13.38 2.70 -4.71
N LEU A 67 -13.14 1.84 -3.71
CA LEU A 67 -14.14 0.93 -3.17
C LEU A 67 -15.26 1.68 -2.45
N GLN A 68 -14.93 2.70 -1.65
CA GLN A 68 -15.93 3.55 -0.98
C GLN A 68 -16.78 4.33 -1.99
N HIS A 69 -16.16 4.82 -3.07
CA HIS A 69 -16.85 5.60 -4.10
C HIS A 69 -17.63 4.74 -5.10
N ASN A 70 -17.30 3.45 -5.23
CA ASN A 70 -17.99 2.53 -6.14
C ASN A 70 -18.22 1.15 -5.49
N PRO A 71 -19.41 0.93 -4.89
CA PRO A 71 -19.76 -0.33 -4.23
C PRO A 71 -19.73 -1.57 -5.16
N SER A 72 -19.82 -1.39 -6.48
CA SER A 72 -19.73 -2.51 -7.44
C SER A 72 -18.34 -3.17 -7.46
N LEU A 73 -17.31 -2.49 -6.97
CA LEU A 73 -15.95 -3.04 -6.86
C LEU A 73 -15.80 -4.06 -5.72
N SER A 74 -16.85 -4.24 -4.89
CA SER A 74 -16.89 -5.29 -3.86
C SER A 74 -16.70 -6.70 -4.41
N ILE A 75 -16.92 -6.92 -5.71
CA ILE A 75 -16.61 -8.20 -6.38
C ILE A 75 -15.12 -8.59 -6.30
N TYR A 76 -14.23 -7.61 -6.11
CA TYR A 76 -12.78 -7.80 -5.97
C TYR A 76 -12.32 -7.85 -4.51
N VAL A 77 -13.24 -7.74 -3.55
CA VAL A 77 -12.94 -7.81 -2.13
C VAL A 77 -13.17 -9.24 -1.64
N PRO A 78 -12.16 -9.91 -1.06
CA PRO A 78 -12.31 -11.25 -0.55
C PRO A 78 -13.22 -11.28 0.68
N ASP A 79 -13.99 -12.36 0.83
CA ASP A 79 -14.71 -12.68 2.08
C ASP A 79 -13.86 -13.63 2.96
N ASP A 80 -14.44 -14.18 4.02
CA ASP A 80 -13.77 -15.14 4.92
C ASP A 80 -13.24 -16.41 4.20
N THR A 81 -13.71 -16.66 2.97
CA THR A 81 -13.31 -17.80 2.12
C THR A 81 -12.44 -17.39 0.93
N GLY A 82 -12.13 -16.10 0.77
CA GLY A 82 -11.32 -15.56 -0.31
C GLY A 82 -12.15 -14.93 -1.43
N LEU A 83 -11.60 -14.88 -2.64
CA LEU A 83 -12.32 -14.37 -3.82
C LEU A 83 -13.22 -15.46 -4.42
N PRO A 84 -14.47 -15.14 -4.84
CA PRO A 84 -15.35 -16.10 -5.49
C PRO A 84 -14.70 -16.69 -6.75
N ARG A 85 -14.89 -18.00 -6.98
CA ARG A 85 -14.28 -18.72 -8.12
C ARG A 85 -14.60 -18.08 -9.47
N GLN A 86 -15.83 -17.64 -9.67
CA GLN A 86 -16.27 -16.99 -10.90
C GLN A 86 -15.53 -15.66 -11.15
N THR A 87 -15.26 -14.88 -10.09
CA THR A 87 -14.46 -13.65 -10.18
C THR A 87 -13.03 -13.99 -10.59
N LEU A 88 -12.42 -14.99 -9.95
CA LEU A 88 -11.06 -15.42 -10.26
C LEU A 88 -10.93 -15.89 -11.72
N GLU A 89 -11.87 -16.69 -12.20
CA GLU A 89 -11.91 -17.14 -13.60
C GLU A 89 -12.05 -15.97 -14.57
N SER A 90 -12.90 -14.99 -14.27
CA SER A 90 -13.04 -13.78 -15.08
C SER A 90 -11.78 -12.92 -15.11
N ILE A 91 -11.03 -12.84 -13.99
CA ILE A 91 -9.77 -12.10 -13.91
C ILE A 91 -8.67 -12.84 -14.67
N CYS A 92 -8.63 -14.18 -14.60
CA CYS A 92 -7.57 -14.98 -15.19
C CYS A 92 -7.78 -15.30 -16.67
N SER A 93 -9.03 -15.26 -17.17
CA SER A 93 -9.35 -15.60 -18.56
C SER A 93 -8.58 -14.79 -19.62
N PRO A 94 -8.25 -13.50 -19.43
CA PRO A 94 -7.48 -12.72 -20.39
C PRO A 94 -5.96 -12.94 -20.31
N ILE A 95 -5.46 -13.67 -19.30
CA ILE A 95 -4.02 -13.87 -19.10
C ILE A 95 -3.45 -14.70 -20.25
N PRO A 96 -2.30 -14.31 -20.84
CA PRO A 96 -1.69 -15.06 -21.92
C PRO A 96 -1.29 -16.47 -21.49
N VAL A 97 -1.50 -17.46 -22.36
CA VAL A 97 -1.12 -18.87 -22.10
C VAL A 97 0.38 -19.05 -21.84
N SER A 98 1.22 -18.13 -22.33
CA SER A 98 2.65 -18.10 -22.04
C SER A 98 2.93 -18.02 -20.53
N VAL A 99 2.08 -17.35 -19.75
CA VAL A 99 2.23 -17.25 -18.29
C VAL A 99 2.05 -18.61 -17.64
N SER A 100 0.95 -19.30 -17.92
CA SER A 100 0.66 -20.61 -17.34
C SER A 100 1.63 -21.69 -17.82
N ASP A 101 2.02 -21.66 -19.10
CA ASP A 101 3.04 -22.56 -19.64
C ASP A 101 4.39 -22.32 -18.96
N THR A 102 4.80 -21.08 -18.76
CA THR A 102 6.06 -20.76 -18.08
C THR A 102 6.02 -21.23 -16.63
N LEU A 103 4.93 -20.97 -15.90
CA LEU A 103 4.78 -21.46 -14.52
C LEU A 103 4.86 -22.99 -14.42
N ALA A 104 4.28 -23.71 -15.38
CA ALA A 104 4.35 -25.17 -15.45
C ALA A 104 5.75 -25.68 -15.81
N VAL A 105 6.42 -25.04 -16.78
CA VAL A 105 7.81 -25.37 -17.18
C VAL A 105 8.79 -25.21 -16.01
N TYR A 106 8.61 -24.16 -15.20
CA TYR A 106 9.42 -23.93 -14.01
C TYR A 106 8.95 -24.77 -12.79
N GLY A 107 7.88 -25.55 -12.94
CA GLY A 107 7.36 -26.45 -11.89
C GLY A 107 6.75 -25.72 -10.70
N ILE A 108 6.30 -24.47 -10.88
CA ILE A 108 5.59 -23.69 -9.88
C ILE A 108 4.15 -24.21 -9.73
N ILE A 109 3.53 -24.54 -10.87
CA ILE A 109 2.21 -25.19 -10.94
C ILE A 109 2.33 -26.56 -11.63
N PRO A 110 1.47 -27.54 -11.28
CA PRO A 110 1.48 -28.86 -11.92
C PRO A 110 1.12 -28.82 -13.41
N GLU A 111 0.02 -28.15 -13.75
CA GLU A 111 -0.51 -28.04 -15.12
C GLU A 111 -0.91 -26.59 -15.42
N PRO A 112 -0.91 -26.15 -16.70
CA PRO A 112 -1.34 -24.79 -17.07
C PRO A 112 -2.77 -24.44 -16.63
N ALA A 113 -3.63 -25.45 -16.44
CA ALA A 113 -5.00 -25.28 -15.95
C ALA A 113 -5.07 -24.85 -14.47
N ASP A 114 -4.00 -25.05 -13.70
CA ASP A 114 -3.92 -24.71 -12.27
C ASP A 114 -3.60 -23.22 -12.02
N LEU A 115 -3.51 -22.39 -13.08
CA LEU A 115 -3.21 -20.96 -12.99
C LEU A 115 -4.13 -20.23 -12.00
N VAL A 116 -5.43 -20.51 -12.05
CA VAL A 116 -6.42 -19.84 -11.20
C VAL A 116 -6.20 -20.18 -9.73
N ASP A 117 -5.86 -21.43 -9.42
CA ASP A 117 -5.59 -21.88 -8.05
C ASP A 117 -4.27 -21.32 -7.51
N PHE A 118 -3.31 -21.08 -8.40
CA PHE A 118 -2.07 -20.39 -8.07
C PHE A 118 -2.28 -18.90 -7.79
N LEU A 119 -3.03 -18.20 -8.65
CA LEU A 119 -3.27 -16.76 -8.51
C LEU A 119 -4.30 -16.40 -7.45
N SER A 120 -5.17 -17.33 -7.04
CA SER A 120 -6.18 -17.09 -5.99
C SER A 120 -5.61 -16.43 -4.72
N PRO A 121 -4.62 -17.03 -4.02
CA PRO A 121 -4.03 -16.40 -2.84
C PRO A 121 -3.28 -15.09 -3.14
N VAL A 122 -2.66 -14.97 -4.32
CA VAL A 122 -1.95 -13.75 -4.76
C VAL A 122 -2.94 -12.59 -4.92
N LEU A 123 -4.05 -12.84 -5.61
CA LEU A 123 -5.11 -11.85 -5.84
C LEU A 123 -5.81 -11.48 -4.55
N THR A 124 -6.07 -12.44 -3.65
CA THR A 124 -6.62 -12.16 -2.32
C THR A 124 -5.69 -11.26 -1.52
N GLU A 125 -4.39 -11.56 -1.46
CA GLU A 125 -3.43 -10.75 -0.73
C GLU A 125 -3.30 -9.34 -1.35
N TYR A 126 -3.18 -9.26 -2.67
CA TYR A 126 -3.13 -7.99 -3.40
C TYR A 126 -4.37 -7.13 -3.14
N THR A 127 -5.58 -7.68 -3.32
CA THR A 127 -6.80 -6.89 -3.14
C THR A 127 -7.02 -6.50 -1.70
N THR A 128 -6.72 -7.37 -0.73
CA THR A 128 -6.71 -7.00 0.70
C THR A 128 -5.74 -5.85 0.98
N SER A 129 -4.51 -5.92 0.45
CA SER A 129 -3.48 -4.88 0.67
C SER A 129 -3.96 -3.52 0.16
N VAL A 130 -4.43 -3.44 -1.09
CA VAL A 130 -4.84 -2.15 -1.70
C VAL A 130 -6.20 -1.64 -1.21
N THR A 131 -7.05 -2.50 -0.65
CA THR A 131 -8.35 -2.11 -0.08
C THR A 131 -8.37 -1.99 1.43
N THR A 132 -7.22 -2.17 2.10
CA THR A 132 -7.14 -1.94 3.55
C THR A 132 -7.44 -0.49 3.84
N GLY A 133 -8.39 -0.27 4.76
CA GLY A 133 -8.75 1.06 5.21
C GLY A 133 -7.57 1.79 5.85
N PRO A 134 -7.61 3.13 5.94
CA PRO A 134 -6.55 3.85 6.61
C PRO A 134 -6.38 3.32 8.04
N PRO A 135 -5.14 3.32 8.57
CA PRO A 135 -4.87 2.82 9.90
C PRO A 135 -5.66 3.62 10.93
N VAL A 136 -5.92 3.02 12.09
CA VAL A 136 -6.40 3.77 13.25
C VAL A 136 -5.28 4.72 13.67
N TRP A 137 -5.32 5.98 13.21
CA TRP A 137 -4.21 6.93 13.38
C TRP A 137 -3.83 7.19 14.86
N ALA A 138 -4.75 6.93 15.79
CA ALA A 138 -4.46 7.01 17.21
C ALA A 138 -3.42 5.98 17.68
N SER A 139 -3.30 4.83 17.01
CA SER A 139 -2.32 3.77 17.33
C SER A 139 -1.00 3.91 16.55
N THR A 140 -0.87 4.86 15.64
CA THR A 140 0.34 5.03 14.79
C THR A 140 1.39 5.94 15.44
N ARG A 141 1.63 5.78 16.75
CA ARG A 141 2.58 6.65 17.48
C ARG A 141 3.99 6.53 16.92
N ALA A 142 4.52 7.64 16.40
CA ALA A 142 5.89 7.73 15.93
C ALA A 142 6.90 7.77 17.09
N GLU A 143 8.12 7.28 16.82
CA GLU A 143 9.25 7.32 17.76
C GLU A 143 9.95 8.69 17.79
N ALA A 144 9.82 9.46 16.70
CA ALA A 144 10.40 10.78 16.53
C ALA A 144 9.38 11.78 15.99
N CYS A 145 9.68 13.08 16.12
CA CYS A 145 8.85 14.12 15.53
C CYS A 145 8.88 14.03 14.00
N GLU A 146 7.72 13.89 13.38
CA GLU A 146 7.60 13.69 11.91
C GLU A 146 8.02 14.91 11.05
N ILE A 147 8.36 16.05 11.66
CA ILE A 147 8.87 17.23 10.93
C ILE A 147 10.37 17.47 11.21
N CYS A 148 10.81 17.34 12.46
CA CYS A 148 12.18 17.72 12.85
C CYS A 148 13.04 16.55 13.33
N GLU A 149 12.50 15.33 13.25
CA GLU A 149 13.18 14.05 13.51
C GLU A 149 13.76 13.88 14.93
N ARG A 150 13.45 14.79 15.86
CA ARG A 150 13.85 14.64 17.26
C ARG A 150 13.08 13.51 17.92
N ASP A 151 13.79 12.50 18.41
CA ASP A 151 13.30 11.32 19.15
C ASP A 151 13.39 11.48 20.68
N TRP A 152 14.27 12.36 21.18
CA TRP A 152 14.52 12.57 22.61
C TRP A 152 13.53 13.51 23.30
N ILE A 153 12.41 13.87 22.66
CA ILE A 153 11.43 14.83 23.19
C ILE A 153 9.99 14.32 23.15
N PRO A 154 9.13 14.78 24.08
CA PRO A 154 7.72 14.41 24.04
C PRO A 154 7.02 14.86 22.75
N LEU A 155 6.30 13.92 22.14
CA LEU A 155 5.43 14.16 21.00
C LEU A 155 3.99 14.37 21.45
N SER A 156 3.29 15.18 20.67
CA SER A 156 1.87 15.51 20.81
C SER A 156 1.11 15.11 19.56
N TYR A 157 -0.15 14.76 19.76
CA TYR A 157 -1.08 14.39 18.71
C TYR A 157 -1.59 15.64 18.00
N HIS A 158 -1.35 15.73 16.68
CA HIS A 158 -1.78 16.85 15.85
C HIS A 158 -2.70 16.36 14.73
N HIS A 159 -3.90 16.92 14.62
CA HIS A 159 -4.81 16.62 13.52
C HIS A 159 -4.36 17.35 12.25
N LEU A 160 -4.01 16.60 11.21
CA LEU A 160 -3.58 17.14 9.92
C LEU A 160 -4.71 17.89 9.21
N ILE A 161 -5.94 17.38 9.34
CA ILE A 161 -7.16 18.11 8.99
C ILE A 161 -7.79 18.63 10.30
N PRO A 162 -7.72 19.93 10.61
CA PRO A 162 -8.19 20.43 11.90
C PRO A 162 -9.68 20.13 12.13
N ARG A 163 -10.01 19.57 13.30
CA ARG A 163 -11.40 19.16 13.65
C ARG A 163 -12.43 20.27 13.49
N GLY A 164 -12.04 21.52 13.77
CA GLY A 164 -12.91 22.69 13.63
C GLY A 164 -13.38 22.97 12.20
N VAL A 165 -12.75 22.37 11.17
CA VAL A 165 -13.13 22.56 9.76
C VAL A 165 -13.70 21.30 9.11
N HIS A 166 -13.86 20.19 9.83
CA HIS A 166 -14.38 18.91 9.30
C HIS A 166 -15.72 19.06 8.57
N ALA A 167 -16.70 19.75 9.18
CA ALA A 167 -17.99 19.98 8.54
C ALA A 167 -17.87 20.76 7.22
N LYS A 168 -16.91 21.70 7.14
CA LYS A 168 -16.65 22.47 5.92
C LYS A 168 -15.94 21.62 4.86
N VAL A 169 -14.98 20.80 5.26
CA VAL A 169 -14.25 19.85 4.40
C VAL A 169 -15.22 18.91 3.69
N LEU A 170 -16.14 18.29 4.44
CA LEU A 170 -17.15 17.38 3.87
C LEU A 170 -18.13 18.13 2.95
N LYS A 171 -18.64 19.28 3.39
CA LYS A 171 -19.56 20.10 2.58
C LYS A 171 -18.94 20.56 1.25
N ARG A 172 -17.62 20.77 1.22
CA ARG A 172 -16.89 21.21 0.04
C ARG A 172 -16.31 20.06 -0.79
N GLY A 173 -16.40 18.83 -0.31
CA GLY A 173 -15.79 17.66 -0.97
C GLY A 173 -14.27 17.75 -1.07
N TRP A 174 -13.61 18.37 -0.09
CA TRP A 174 -12.14 18.46 -0.10
C TRP A 174 -11.49 17.13 0.26
N HIS A 175 -12.08 16.40 1.21
CA HIS A 175 -11.60 15.11 1.67
C HIS A 175 -12.75 14.20 2.02
N ASP A 176 -12.47 12.91 1.95
CA ASP A 176 -13.38 11.85 2.35
C ASP A 176 -13.45 11.71 3.88
N GLU A 177 -14.61 11.28 4.40
CA GLU A 177 -14.88 11.21 5.84
C GLU A 177 -13.86 10.36 6.61
N TRP A 178 -13.42 9.24 6.02
CA TRP A 178 -12.44 8.39 6.67
C TRP A 178 -11.14 9.15 6.95
N THR A 179 -10.67 10.01 6.05
CA THR A 179 -9.38 10.72 6.18
C THR A 179 -9.34 11.82 7.25
N LEU A 180 -10.50 12.27 7.74
CA LEU A 180 -10.60 13.47 8.60
C LEU A 180 -9.84 13.34 9.93
N ASN A 181 -9.63 12.12 10.39
CA ASN A 181 -8.93 11.84 11.64
C ASN A 181 -7.44 11.50 11.43
N SER A 182 -6.90 11.73 10.24
CA SER A 182 -5.46 11.68 9.97
C SER A 182 -4.69 12.61 10.91
N VAL A 183 -3.60 12.09 11.47
CA VAL A 183 -2.78 12.79 12.44
C VAL A 183 -1.30 12.65 12.20
N ALA A 184 -0.56 13.54 12.85
CA ALA A 184 0.88 13.48 13.00
C ALA A 184 1.30 13.60 14.47
N TRP A 185 2.46 13.03 14.78
CA TRP A 185 3.16 13.05 16.04
C TRP A 185 4.25 14.11 15.99
N LEU A 186 3.91 15.28 16.51
CA LEU A 186 4.77 16.46 16.45
C LEU A 186 5.25 16.82 17.84
N CYS A 187 6.51 17.19 17.96
CA CYS A 187 6.98 17.86 19.16
C CYS A 187 6.27 19.21 19.33
N ARG A 188 6.23 19.71 20.57
CA ARG A 188 5.54 20.97 20.90
C ARG A 188 5.94 22.16 19.99
N ALA A 189 7.22 22.25 19.63
CA ALA A 189 7.73 23.33 18.80
C ALA A 189 7.20 23.24 17.36
N CYS A 190 7.25 22.06 16.74
CA CYS A 190 6.70 21.84 15.39
C CYS A 190 5.19 21.96 15.36
N HIS A 191 4.49 21.42 16.36
CA HIS A 191 3.03 21.58 16.49
C HIS A 191 2.64 23.07 16.52
N SER A 192 3.31 23.87 17.36
CA SER A 192 3.07 25.32 17.43
C SER A 192 3.45 26.05 16.14
N PHE A 193 4.41 25.53 15.37
CA PHE A 193 4.81 26.10 14.09
C PHE A 193 3.74 25.83 13.01
N VAL A 194 3.24 24.61 12.90
CA VAL A 194 2.20 24.22 11.93
C VAL A 194 0.95 25.08 12.09
N HIS A 195 0.50 25.34 13.33
CA HIS A 195 -0.65 26.24 13.57
C HIS A 195 -0.38 27.73 13.29
N ARG A 196 0.88 28.13 13.09
CA ARG A 196 1.26 29.51 12.74
C ARG A 196 1.53 29.69 11.25
N MET A 197 1.96 28.65 10.55
CA MET A 197 2.36 28.75 9.14
C MET A 197 1.18 28.86 8.18
N ALA A 198 -0.01 28.38 8.59
CA ALA A 198 -1.21 28.34 7.79
C ALA A 198 -2.47 28.38 8.68
N SER A 199 -3.56 28.93 8.15
CA SER A 199 -4.88 28.86 8.79
C SER A 199 -5.42 27.42 8.80
N ASN A 200 -6.40 27.13 9.65
CA ASN A 200 -7.02 25.80 9.70
C ASN A 200 -7.61 25.35 8.36
N GLU A 201 -8.08 26.31 7.55
CA GLU A 201 -8.64 26.04 6.23
C GLU A 201 -7.54 25.73 5.21
N GLU A 202 -6.44 26.50 5.21
CA GLU A 202 -5.27 26.21 4.37
C GLU A 202 -4.62 24.88 4.75
N LEU A 203 -4.51 24.57 6.06
CA LEU A 203 -4.06 23.26 6.53
C LEU A 203 -4.92 22.15 5.94
N ALA A 204 -6.25 22.27 6.07
CA ALA A 204 -7.14 21.26 5.53
C ALA A 204 -7.11 21.17 4.00
N ARG A 205 -6.92 22.27 3.27
CA ARG A 205 -7.03 22.26 1.81
C ARG A 205 -5.71 21.92 1.10
N GLU A 206 -4.61 22.43 1.63
CA GLU A 206 -3.32 22.45 0.92
C GLU A 206 -2.23 21.66 1.66
N TRP A 207 -2.30 21.59 3.00
CA TRP A 207 -1.24 21.06 3.86
C TRP A 207 -1.73 19.93 4.80
N PHE A 208 -2.55 19.02 4.28
CA PHE A 208 -3.26 17.98 5.04
C PHE A 208 -2.48 16.66 5.22
N THR A 209 -1.21 16.62 4.85
CA THR A 209 -0.28 15.51 5.12
C THR A 209 1.09 16.05 5.55
N ILE A 210 1.93 15.22 6.17
CA ILE A 210 3.28 15.64 6.57
C ILE A 210 4.14 15.94 5.34
N GLU A 211 4.02 15.14 4.29
CA GLU A 211 4.74 15.31 3.03
C GLU A 211 4.44 16.69 2.44
N ARG A 212 3.15 17.06 2.35
CA ARG A 212 2.73 18.38 1.89
C ARG A 212 3.27 19.48 2.79
N ILE A 213 3.15 19.34 4.11
CA ILE A 213 3.71 20.34 5.04
C ILE A 213 5.21 20.54 4.77
N CYS A 214 5.96 19.45 4.57
CA CYS A 214 7.40 19.47 4.30
C CYS A 214 7.79 19.96 2.90
N GLU A 215 6.85 20.13 1.95
CA GLU A 215 7.11 20.77 0.66
C GLU A 215 7.39 22.29 0.81
N ARG A 216 7.00 22.91 1.94
CA ARG A 216 7.25 24.33 2.17
C ARG A 216 8.68 24.60 2.61
N GLU A 217 9.29 25.62 1.99
CA GLU A 217 10.64 26.06 2.32
C GLU A 217 10.78 26.51 3.78
N ASP A 218 9.81 27.26 4.31
CA ASP A 218 9.81 27.74 5.69
C ASP A 218 9.74 26.59 6.72
N VAL A 219 9.01 25.51 6.39
CA VAL A 219 8.95 24.29 7.19
C VAL A 219 10.29 23.56 7.18
N MET A 220 10.92 23.40 6.02
CA MET A 220 12.22 22.73 5.90
C MET A 220 13.32 23.46 6.68
N ASP A 221 13.35 24.79 6.58
CA ASP A 221 14.32 25.59 7.34
C ASP A 221 14.06 25.54 8.84
N TRP A 222 12.79 25.61 9.23
CA TRP A 222 12.37 25.40 10.62
C TRP A 222 12.81 24.04 11.14
N ALA A 223 12.56 22.96 10.39
CA ALA A 223 12.92 21.59 10.74
C ALA A 223 14.43 21.44 10.97
N LYS A 224 15.25 21.88 10.01
CA LYS A 224 16.72 21.84 10.08
C LYS A 224 17.26 22.62 11.28
N TRP A 225 16.65 23.76 11.60
CA TRP A 225 17.06 24.55 12.75
C TRP A 225 16.61 23.90 14.06
N VAL A 226 15.31 23.63 14.22
CA VAL A 226 14.70 23.16 15.47
C VAL A 226 15.18 21.76 15.85
N GLY A 227 15.51 20.92 14.87
CA GLY A 227 16.06 19.58 15.08
C GLY A 227 17.37 19.60 15.87
N ARG A 228 18.17 20.67 15.73
CA ARG A 228 19.44 20.85 16.45
C ARG A 228 19.29 21.53 17.81
N VAL A 229 18.11 22.06 18.13
CA VAL A 229 17.92 22.83 19.36
C VAL A 229 17.66 21.92 20.56
N ARG A 230 18.49 22.08 21.59
CA ARG A 230 18.32 21.50 22.93
C ARG A 230 17.87 22.58 23.91
N TRP A 231 16.57 22.70 24.12
CA TRP A 231 16.03 23.59 25.14
C TRP A 231 16.34 23.01 26.52
N LYS A 232 16.96 23.79 27.41
CA LYS A 232 16.99 23.44 28.84
C LYS A 232 15.57 23.57 29.38
N ALA A 233 15.08 22.54 30.06
CA ALA A 233 13.84 22.64 30.82
C ALA A 233 13.98 23.79 31.83
N LYS A 234 12.99 24.69 31.85
CA LYS A 234 12.82 25.67 32.92
C LYS A 234 12.00 25.04 34.03
#